data_AF-A0A165QUU2-F1
#
_entry.id   AF-A0A165QUU2-F1
#
_cell.length_a   1.000
_cell.length_b   1.000
_cell.length_c   1.000
_cell.angle_alpha   90.00
_cell.angle_beta   90.00
_cell.angle_gamma   90.00
#
_symmetry.space_group_name_H-M   'P 1'
#
loop_
_entity.id
_entity.type
_entity.pdbx_description
1 polymer ?
#
loop_
_entity_poly.entity_id
_entity_poly.type
_entity_poly.pdbx_seq_one_letter_code
_entity_poly.pdbx_strand_id
1 'polypeptide(L)'
;MSQPQVVRLNHPLSVVFLLHIALEAPIAVMGLWSPVSLPFIQLTNTTLVILKMYSAMVAGFCLAALLAFSLPEFLPGKRALGMGLCFYHVTCSTILFNAPRFIPHTFGAFAESRRATPEVVWGTLHGIVGLTLAIWWQATVGMAAAARPKTQ
;
A
#
# COMPACT_ATOMS: atom_id res chain seq x y z
N MET A 1 42.30 -4.57 -13.16
CA MET A 1 41.04 -4.24 -13.87
C MET A 1 39.89 -4.64 -12.96
N SER A 2 39.17 -3.67 -12.38
CA SER A 2 37.98 -3.96 -11.56
C SER A 2 36.86 -4.43 -12.48
N GLN A 3 36.29 -5.61 -12.21
CA GLN A 3 35.14 -6.08 -12.97
C GLN A 3 34.00 -5.06 -12.88
N PRO A 4 33.26 -4.80 -13.98
CA PRO A 4 32.07 -3.96 -13.92
C PRO A 4 31.10 -4.59 -12.93
N GLN A 5 30.82 -3.86 -11.85
CA GLN A 5 29.87 -4.30 -10.83
C GLN A 5 28.49 -4.35 -11.50
N VAL A 6 27.99 -5.55 -11.76
CA VAL A 6 26.65 -5.74 -12.32
C VAL A 6 25.64 -5.29 -11.27
N VAL A 7 25.20 -4.03 -11.36
CA VAL A 7 24.13 -3.51 -10.53
C VAL A 7 22.87 -4.28 -10.92
N ARG A 8 22.38 -5.16 -10.04
CA ARG A 8 21.06 -5.75 -10.23
C ARG A 8 20.06 -4.60 -10.33
N LEU A 9 19.34 -4.54 -11.44
CA LEU A 9 18.41 -3.44 -11.69
C LEU A 9 17.21 -3.56 -10.75
N ASN A 10 16.70 -4.77 -10.57
CA ASN A 10 15.45 -5.05 -9.85
C ASN A 10 15.67 -6.03 -8.68
N HIS A 11 14.86 -5.91 -7.63
CA HIS A 11 14.86 -6.82 -6.48
C HIS A 11 13.52 -7.57 -6.37
N PRO A 12 13.49 -8.88 -6.03
CA PRO A 12 12.24 -9.64 -5.90
C PRO A 12 11.22 -9.03 -4.92
N LEU A 13 11.71 -8.35 -3.88
CA LEU A 13 10.85 -7.64 -2.92
C LEU A 13 10.03 -6.49 -3.55
N SER A 14 10.32 -6.09 -4.79
CA SER A 14 9.45 -5.18 -5.54
C SER A 14 8.05 -5.72 -5.78
N VAL A 15 7.81 -7.01 -5.55
CA VAL A 15 6.46 -7.58 -5.47
C VAL A 15 5.55 -6.82 -4.50
N VAL A 16 6.10 -6.10 -3.51
CA VAL A 16 5.32 -5.28 -2.60
C VAL A 16 4.49 -4.19 -3.29
N PHE A 17 4.94 -3.68 -4.44
CA PHE A 17 4.15 -2.76 -5.26
C PHE A 17 2.91 -3.45 -5.84
N LEU A 18 3.01 -4.75 -6.16
CA LEU A 18 1.86 -5.55 -6.58
C LEU A 18 0.96 -5.92 -5.41
N LEU A 19 1.53 -6.11 -4.20
CA LEU A 19 0.73 -6.32 -2.99
C LEU A 19 -0.12 -5.08 -2.64
N HIS A 20 0.42 -3.88 -2.82
CA HIS A 20 -0.36 -2.63 -2.74
C HIS A 20 -1.56 -2.69 -3.69
N ILE A 21 -1.33 -2.99 -4.97
CA ILE A 21 -2.42 -3.10 -5.97
C ILE A 21 -3.44 -4.16 -5.55
N ALA A 22 -2.98 -5.34 -5.10
CA ALA A 22 -3.87 -6.42 -4.70
C ALA A 22 -4.80 -6.04 -3.54
N LEU A 23 -4.30 -5.27 -2.58
CA LEU A 23 -5.07 -4.80 -1.44
C LEU A 23 -6.01 -3.65 -1.81
N GLU A 24 -5.54 -2.71 -2.62
CA GLU A 24 -6.21 -1.43 -2.85
C GLU A 24 -7.13 -1.39 -4.07
N ALA A 25 -6.84 -2.15 -5.12
CA ALA A 25 -7.61 -2.13 -6.36
C ALA A 25 -9.10 -2.43 -6.15
N PRO A 26 -9.52 -3.39 -5.29
CA PRO A 26 -10.94 -3.61 -5.01
C PRO A 26 -11.64 -2.37 -4.46
N ILE A 27 -11.01 -1.66 -3.52
CA ILE A 27 -11.56 -0.43 -2.92
C ILE A 27 -11.59 0.70 -3.94
N ALA A 28 -10.53 0.86 -4.73
CA ALA A 28 -10.46 1.86 -5.79
C ALA A 28 -11.57 1.67 -6.83
N VAL A 29 -11.77 0.44 -7.32
CA VAL A 29 -12.79 0.13 -8.33
C VAL A 29 -14.19 0.30 -7.74
N MET A 30 -14.47 -0.33 -6.60
CA MET A 30 -15.80 -0.28 -5.99
C MET A 30 -16.18 1.13 -5.55
N GLY A 31 -15.25 1.87 -4.96
CA GLY A 31 -15.51 3.24 -4.49
C GLY A 31 -15.69 4.25 -5.63
N LEU A 32 -15.09 4.02 -6.80
CA LEU A 32 -15.31 4.88 -7.98
C LEU A 32 -16.64 4.56 -8.68
N TRP A 33 -16.91 3.28 -8.95
CA TRP A 33 -18.07 2.84 -9.74
C TRP A 33 -19.35 2.75 -8.93
N SER A 34 -19.31 2.16 -7.73
CA SER A 34 -20.50 1.86 -6.94
C SER A 34 -20.24 2.01 -5.43
N PRO A 35 -19.91 3.23 -4.95
CA PRO A 35 -19.55 3.45 -3.54
C PRO A 35 -20.69 3.12 -2.57
N VAL A 36 -21.95 3.26 -3.01
CA VAL A 36 -23.14 2.92 -2.20
C VAL A 36 -23.30 1.41 -1.97
N SER A 37 -22.61 0.59 -2.76
CA SER A 37 -22.61 -0.87 -2.59
C SER A 37 -21.54 -1.35 -1.62
N LEU A 38 -20.67 -0.47 -1.13
CA LEU A 38 -19.74 -0.84 -0.06
C LEU A 38 -20.52 -1.07 1.23
N PRO A 39 -20.21 -2.13 1.99
CA PRO A 39 -20.89 -2.46 3.22
C PRO A 39 -20.36 -1.58 4.35
N PHE A 40 -20.52 -0.26 4.25
CA PHE A 40 -20.16 0.69 5.30
C PHE A 40 -21.41 1.30 5.91
N ILE A 41 -21.45 1.42 7.23
CA ILE A 41 -22.54 2.10 7.92
C ILE A 41 -22.44 3.61 7.66
N GLN A 42 -23.59 4.30 7.66
CA GLN A 42 -23.67 5.77 7.59
C GLN A 42 -22.99 6.41 6.34
N LEU A 43 -23.17 5.80 5.16
CA LEU A 43 -22.77 6.37 3.87
C LEU A 43 -23.64 7.58 3.47
N THR A 44 -23.47 8.70 4.16
CA THR A 44 -24.07 9.99 3.79
C THR A 44 -23.49 10.54 2.48
N ASN A 45 -24.13 11.55 1.88
CA ASN A 45 -23.61 12.21 0.68
C ASN A 45 -22.18 12.73 0.86
N THR A 46 -21.87 13.33 2.01
CA THR A 46 -20.52 13.80 2.33
C THR A 46 -19.53 12.63 2.36
N THR A 47 -19.88 11.53 3.03
CA THR A 47 -19.05 10.32 3.08
C THR A 47 -18.80 9.75 1.69
N LEU A 48 -19.82 9.71 0.83
CA LEU A 48 -19.72 9.22 -0.55
C LEU A 48 -18.79 10.07 -1.42
N VAL A 49 -18.84 11.40 -1.28
CA VAL A 49 -17.93 12.30 -2.01
C VAL A 49 -16.48 12.07 -1.57
N ILE A 50 -16.22 12.04 -0.26
CA ILE A 50 -14.88 11.79 0.28
C ILE A 50 -14.37 10.40 -0.12
N LEU A 51 -15.23 9.38 -0.07
CA LEU A 51 -14.91 8.03 -0.51
C LEU A 51 -14.53 7.99 -1.99
N LYS A 52 -15.24 8.71 -2.87
CA LYS A 52 -14.89 8.78 -4.30
C LYS A 52 -13.54 9.48 -4.52
N MET A 53 -13.28 10.59 -3.83
CA MET A 53 -11.99 11.28 -3.92
C MET A 53 -10.84 10.42 -3.42
N TYR A 54 -11.05 9.72 -2.29
CA TYR A 54 -10.11 8.74 -1.77
C TYR A 54 -9.87 7.60 -2.77
N SER A 55 -10.93 7.04 -3.33
CA SER A 55 -10.82 5.94 -4.32
C SER A 55 -10.08 6.37 -5.58
N ALA A 56 -10.25 7.62 -6.03
CA ALA A 56 -9.48 8.19 -7.14
C ALA A 56 -7.99 8.30 -6.81
N MET A 57 -7.64 8.77 -5.60
CA MET A 57 -6.26 8.84 -5.12
C MET A 57 -5.62 7.44 -5.05
N VAL A 58 -6.35 6.48 -4.49
CA VAL A 58 -5.90 5.08 -4.37
C VAL A 58 -5.73 4.42 -5.73
N ALA A 59 -6.63 4.67 -6.69
CA ALA A 59 -6.47 4.23 -8.08
C ALA A 59 -5.19 4.81 -8.72
N GLY A 60 -4.90 6.08 -8.46
CA GLY A 60 -3.66 6.74 -8.88
C GLY A 60 -2.41 6.07 -8.30
N PHE A 61 -2.43 5.71 -7.01
CA PHE A 61 -1.33 4.97 -6.39
C PHE A 61 -1.18 3.55 -6.94
N CYS A 62 -2.27 2.85 -7.23
CA CYS A 62 -2.23 1.55 -7.90
C CYS A 62 -1.56 1.65 -9.27
N LEU A 63 -1.91 2.66 -10.06
CA LEU A 63 -1.29 2.91 -11.37
C LEU A 63 0.20 3.25 -11.22
N ALA A 64 0.55 4.14 -10.29
CA ALA A 64 1.94 4.50 -10.02
C ALA A 64 2.76 3.27 -9.58
N ALA A 65 2.20 2.41 -8.72
CA ALA A 65 2.84 1.19 -8.26
C ALA A 65 3.03 0.18 -9.40
N LEU A 66 2.05 0.04 -10.29
CA LEU A 66 2.14 -0.82 -11.48
C LEU A 66 3.28 -0.36 -12.40
N LEU A 67 3.35 0.95 -12.67
CA LEU A 67 4.38 1.54 -13.52
C LEU A 67 5.77 1.48 -12.87
N ALA A 68 5.84 1.58 -11.54
CA ALA A 68 7.10 1.53 -10.80
C ALA A 68 7.61 0.12 -10.52
N PHE A 69 6.77 -0.91 -10.63
CA PHE A 69 7.13 -2.29 -10.30
C PHE A 69 8.38 -2.77 -11.06
N SER A 70 8.42 -2.56 -12.37
CA SER A 70 9.52 -3.01 -13.24
C SER A 70 10.73 -2.07 -13.26
N LEU A 71 10.61 -0.89 -12.64
CA LEU A 71 11.67 0.11 -12.63
C LEU A 71 12.85 -0.28 -11.72
N PRO A 72 14.08 0.15 -12.02
CA PRO A 72 15.23 -0.11 -11.18
C PRO A 72 15.12 0.45 -9.75
N GLU A 73 15.65 -0.27 -8.76
CA GLU A 73 15.51 0.07 -7.33
C GLU A 73 16.23 1.36 -6.91
N PHE A 74 17.23 1.77 -7.69
CA PHE A 74 18.00 2.99 -7.44
C PHE A 74 17.31 4.26 -7.95
N LEU A 75 16.24 4.13 -8.76
CA LEU A 75 15.57 5.31 -9.30
C LEU A 75 14.92 6.11 -8.17
N PRO A 76 15.24 7.42 -8.03
CA PRO A 76 14.73 8.24 -6.94
C PRO A 76 13.19 8.31 -6.95
N GLY A 77 12.56 8.29 -8.13
CA GLY A 77 11.10 8.27 -8.26
C GLY A 77 10.46 7.01 -7.65
N LYS A 78 10.98 5.81 -7.94
CA LYS A 78 10.49 4.55 -7.36
C LYS A 78 10.66 4.56 -5.83
N ARG A 79 11.79 5.08 -5.36
CA ARG A 79 12.09 5.20 -3.92
C ARG A 79 11.15 6.16 -3.20
N ALA A 80 10.89 7.33 -3.80
CA ALA A 80 9.93 8.29 -3.26
C ALA A 80 8.53 7.70 -3.19
N LEU A 81 8.08 7.02 -4.25
CA LEU A 81 6.80 6.32 -4.27
C LEU A 81 6.74 5.25 -3.18
N GLY A 82 7.76 4.39 -3.07
CA GLY A 82 7.80 3.34 -2.05
C GLY A 82 7.69 3.88 -0.62
N MET A 83 8.34 5.01 -0.31
CA MET A 83 8.19 5.68 0.99
C MET A 83 6.81 6.29 1.19
N GLY A 84 6.24 6.90 0.14
CA GLY A 84 4.87 7.43 0.18
C GLY A 84 3.84 6.32 0.45
N LEU A 85 3.96 5.19 -0.25
CA LEU A 85 3.12 4.01 -0.02
C LEU A 85 3.32 3.44 1.39
N CYS A 86 4.56 3.44 1.91
CA CYS A 86 4.85 2.96 3.26
C CYS A 86 4.12 3.82 4.30
N PHE A 87 4.24 5.14 4.19
CA PHE A 87 3.55 6.08 5.08
C PHE A 87 2.03 5.92 4.97
N TYR A 88 1.51 5.83 3.76
CA TYR A 88 0.09 5.60 3.48
C TYR A 88 -0.42 4.32 4.18
N HIS A 89 0.23 3.17 3.97
CA HIS A 89 -0.22 1.91 4.54
C HIS A 89 -0.11 1.85 6.07
N VAL A 90 0.95 2.43 6.66
CA VAL A 90 1.06 2.51 8.13
C VAL A 90 -0.01 3.42 8.72
N THR A 91 -0.33 4.53 8.03
CA THR A 91 -1.40 5.45 8.44
C THR A 91 -2.77 4.78 8.35
N CYS A 92 -3.09 4.12 7.23
CA CYS A 92 -4.34 3.37 7.06
C CYS A 92 -4.49 2.26 8.10
N SER A 93 -3.41 1.51 8.37
CA SER A 93 -3.39 0.50 9.43
C SER A 93 -3.77 1.11 10.78
N THR A 94 -3.14 2.21 11.17
CA THR A 94 -3.42 2.91 12.42
C THR A 94 -4.86 3.42 12.48
N ILE A 95 -5.37 4.03 11.41
CA ILE A 95 -6.76 4.51 11.35
C ILE A 95 -7.73 3.34 11.54
N LEU A 96 -7.54 2.23 10.84
CA LEU A 96 -8.43 1.06 10.89
C LEU A 96 -8.41 0.36 12.25
N PHE A 97 -7.25 0.26 12.90
CA PHE A 97 -7.14 -0.31 14.26
C PHE A 97 -7.86 0.52 15.32
N ASN A 98 -7.96 1.83 15.12
CA ASN A 98 -8.60 2.76 16.06
C ASN A 98 -10.02 3.17 15.64
N ALA A 99 -10.48 2.69 14.48
CA ALA A 99 -11.80 3.03 13.98
C ALA A 99 -12.89 2.36 14.84
N PRO A 100 -14.02 3.06 15.08
CA PRO A 100 -15.21 2.38 15.56
C PRO A 100 -15.69 1.39 14.49
N ARG A 101 -16.56 0.45 14.90
CA ARG A 101 -17.21 -0.50 13.99
C ARG A 101 -17.87 0.24 12.84
N PHE A 102 -17.51 -0.07 11.59
CA PHE A 102 -18.13 0.54 10.43
C PHE A 102 -18.49 -0.44 9.31
N ILE A 103 -18.01 -1.69 9.38
CA ILE A 103 -18.35 -2.77 8.46
C ILE A 103 -19.35 -3.70 9.19
N PRO A 104 -20.63 -3.79 8.77
CA PRO A 104 -21.64 -4.58 9.45
C PRO A 104 -21.55 -6.08 9.08
N HIS A 105 -20.33 -6.63 9.06
CA HIS A 105 -20.06 -8.05 8.78
C HIS A 105 -19.18 -8.68 9.85
N THR A 106 -19.51 -9.91 10.23
CA THR A 106 -18.75 -10.68 11.22
C THR A 106 -18.09 -11.89 10.56
N PHE A 107 -16.92 -12.29 11.04
CA PHE A 107 -16.31 -13.59 10.71
C PHE A 107 -16.77 -14.71 11.66
N GLY A 108 -17.73 -14.42 12.53
CA GLY A 108 -18.28 -15.34 13.54
C GLY A 108 -17.87 -14.94 14.97
N ALA A 109 -18.64 -15.43 15.94
CA ALA A 109 -18.49 -15.06 17.35
C ALA A 109 -17.09 -15.36 17.91
N PHE A 110 -16.46 -16.46 17.47
CA PHE A 110 -15.11 -16.80 17.90
C PHE A 110 -14.07 -15.77 17.41
N ALA A 111 -14.13 -15.34 16.15
CA ALA A 111 -13.22 -14.35 15.60
C ALA A 111 -13.38 -12.99 16.32
N GLU A 112 -14.63 -12.57 16.56
CA GLU A 112 -14.91 -11.34 17.31
C GLU A 112 -14.42 -11.40 18.76
N SER A 113 -14.51 -12.57 19.42
CA SER A 113 -13.95 -12.75 20.77
C SER A 113 -12.45 -12.49 20.85
N ARG A 114 -11.74 -12.59 19.72
CA ARG A 114 -10.31 -12.30 19.57
C ARG A 114 -10.03 -10.95 18.89
N ARG A 115 -11.05 -10.09 18.78
CA ARG A 115 -10.99 -8.80 18.06
C ARG A 115 -10.63 -8.92 16.58
N ALA A 116 -10.80 -10.08 15.96
CA ALA A 116 -10.62 -10.25 14.52
C ALA A 116 -11.89 -9.79 13.79
N THR A 117 -12.13 -8.48 13.76
CA THR A 117 -13.19 -7.88 12.95
C THR A 117 -12.66 -7.56 11.54
N PRO A 118 -13.53 -7.39 10.52
CA PRO A 118 -13.13 -6.90 9.20
C PRO A 118 -12.20 -5.69 9.21
N GLU A 119 -12.45 -4.69 10.05
CA GLU A 119 -11.63 -3.48 10.16
C GLU A 119 -10.22 -3.81 10.65
N VAL A 120 -10.12 -4.66 11.67
CA VAL A 120 -8.84 -5.08 12.25
C VAL A 120 -8.06 -5.95 11.27
N VAL A 121 -8.72 -6.86 10.57
CA VAL A 121 -8.09 -7.67 9.51
C VAL A 121 -7.60 -6.78 8.39
N TRP A 122 -8.43 -5.84 7.93
CA TRP A 122 -8.05 -4.89 6.89
C TRP A 122 -6.87 -4.01 7.35
N GLY A 123 -6.91 -3.48 8.58
CA GLY A 123 -5.81 -2.73 9.18
C GLY A 123 -4.53 -3.54 9.33
N THR A 124 -4.64 -4.83 9.63
CA THR A 124 -3.49 -5.76 9.66
C THR A 124 -2.89 -5.96 8.27
N LEU A 125 -3.71 -6.13 7.23
CA LEU A 125 -3.25 -6.26 5.85
C LEU A 125 -2.49 -5.00 5.40
N HIS A 126 -3.01 -3.80 5.70
CA HIS A 126 -2.27 -2.56 5.47
C HIS A 126 -0.93 -2.55 6.24
N GLY A 127 -0.93 -2.98 7.51
CA GLY A 127 0.28 -3.08 8.32
C GLY A 127 1.34 -4.01 7.71
N ILE A 128 0.92 -5.16 7.17
CA ILE A 128 1.81 -6.12 6.48
C ILE A 128 2.41 -5.49 5.22
N VAL A 129 1.62 -4.79 4.41
CA VAL A 129 2.14 -4.10 3.21
C VAL A 129 3.13 -2.99 3.62
N GLY A 130 2.79 -2.19 4.64
CA GLY A 130 3.68 -1.15 5.17
C GLY A 130 5.01 -1.71 5.70
N LEU A 131 4.97 -2.80 6.47
CA LEU A 131 6.16 -3.49 6.95
C LEU A 131 6.99 -4.04 5.79
N THR A 132 6.35 -4.63 4.79
CA THR A 132 7.04 -5.17 3.61
C THR A 132 7.71 -4.06 2.80
N LEU A 133 7.10 -2.87 2.71
CA LEU A 133 7.71 -1.69 2.08
C LEU A 133 8.94 -1.21 2.88
N ALA A 134 8.88 -1.21 4.20
CA ALA A 134 10.03 -0.90 5.04
C ALA A 134 11.17 -1.92 4.87
N ILE A 135 10.85 -3.22 4.80
CA ILE A 135 11.83 -4.28 4.52
C ILE A 135 12.43 -4.11 3.12
N TRP A 136 11.60 -3.88 2.09
CA TRP A 136 12.06 -3.59 0.73
C TRP A 136 13.00 -2.37 0.70
N TRP A 137 12.66 -1.31 1.42
CA TRP A 137 13.49 -0.10 1.50
C TRP A 137 14.89 -0.44 2.03
N GLN A 138 14.96 -1.14 3.17
CA GLN A 138 16.23 -1.51 3.79
C GLN A 138 17.02 -2.51 2.94
N ALA A 139 16.36 -3.48 2.31
CA ALA A 139 17.02 -4.45 1.44
C ALA A 139 17.62 -3.81 0.17
N THR A 140 17.04 -2.72 -0.33
CA THR A 140 17.44 -2.11 -1.61
C THR A 140 18.24 -0.81 -1.46
N VAL A 141 18.37 -0.24 -0.25
CA VAL A 141 19.06 1.05 -0.06
C VAL A 141 20.53 1.02 -0.52
N GLY A 142 21.21 -0.12 -0.34
CA GLY A 142 22.58 -0.31 -0.83
C GLY A 142 22.70 -0.24 -2.36
N MET A 143 21.66 -0.68 -3.08
CA MET A 143 21.61 -0.60 -4.55
C MET A 143 21.52 0.85 -5.02
N ALA A 144 20.76 1.68 -4.30
CA ALA A 144 20.68 3.11 -4.56
C ALA A 144 21.99 3.84 -4.23
N ALA A 145 22.65 3.46 -3.14
CA ALA A 145 23.95 4.03 -2.77
C ALA A 145 25.04 3.70 -3.80
N ALA A 146 25.08 2.47 -4.30
CA ALA A 146 26.04 2.01 -5.31
C ALA A 146 25.86 2.70 -6.67
N ALA A 147 24.66 3.19 -6.99
CA ALA A 147 24.36 3.89 -8.23
C ALA A 147 24.71 5.39 -8.20
N ARG A 148 25.09 5.95 -7.04
CA ARG A 148 25.48 7.36 -6.95
C ARG A 148 26.84 7.57 -7.63
N PRO A 149 26.98 8.58 -8.51
CA PRO A 149 28.29 8.96 -9.03
C PRO A 149 29.21 9.32 -7.86
N LYS A 150 30.43 8.78 -7.85
CA LYS A 150 31.47 9.30 -6.96
C LYS A 150 31.81 10.70 -7.47
N THR A 151 31.39 11.73 -6.75
CA THR A 151 31.93 13.08 -6.94
C THR A 151 33.44 12.98 -6.71
N GLN A 152 34.21 13.17 -7.78
CA GLN A 152 35.65 13.41 -7.70
C GLN A 152 35.91 14.81 -7.16
#